data_AF-A0A2V8KTQ7-F1
#
_entry.id   AF-A0A2V8KTQ7-F1
#
_cell.length_a   1.000
_cell.length_b   1.000
_cell.length_c   1.000
_cell.angle_alpha   90.00
_cell.angle_beta   90.00
_cell.angle_gamma   90.00
#
_symmetry.space_group_name_H-M   'P 1'
#
loop_
_entity.id
_entity.type
_entity.pdbx_description
1 polymer ?
#
loop_
_entity_poly.entity_id
_entity_poly.type
_entity_poly.pdbx_seq_one_letter_code
_entity_poly.pdbx_strand_id
1 'polypeptide(L)'
;MSFQTDGAASAALAVGYAKVSTNPGAQPPSGLAIIDFRENNLLVSEAGVPASGVITSGRIYAEIRSTINTGIAIANPTNQTATITFFFSDSSGDFGPNATTIPPNGHIATFLNEAPFNGRSSLTGTFTFSSNIPVS
;
A
#
# COMPACT_ATOMS: atom_id res chain seq x y z
N MET A 1 11.83 -7.07 -16.44
CA MET A 1 11.32 -5.68 -16.53
C MET A 1 11.61 -5.03 -15.20
N SER A 2 12.21 -3.85 -15.19
CA SER A 2 12.42 -3.06 -13.98
C SER A 2 11.90 -1.64 -14.22
N PHE A 3 11.27 -1.07 -13.20
CA PHE A 3 10.91 0.34 -13.14
C PHE A 3 11.74 0.93 -12.01
N GLN A 4 12.34 2.09 -12.24
CA GLN A 4 13.15 2.78 -11.25
C GLN A 4 12.75 4.25 -11.22
N THR A 5 12.50 4.76 -10.02
CA THR A 5 12.30 6.19 -9.79
C THR A 5 13.64 6.91 -9.83
N ASP A 6 13.64 8.19 -10.20
CA ASP A 6 14.86 9.02 -10.20
C ASP A 6 15.31 9.42 -8.79
N GLY A 7 14.46 9.24 -7.78
CA GLY A 7 14.72 9.59 -6.38
C GLY A 7 14.84 11.09 -6.13
N ALA A 8 14.39 11.94 -7.07
CA ALA A 8 14.57 13.39 -6.98
C ALA A 8 13.54 14.02 -6.02
N ALA A 9 14.02 14.62 -4.93
CA ALA A 9 13.17 15.25 -3.90
C ALA A 9 12.37 16.48 -4.39
N SER A 10 12.70 17.05 -5.55
CA SER A 10 12.11 18.29 -6.07
C SER A 10 11.16 18.09 -7.26
N ALA A 11 10.97 16.84 -7.72
CA ALA A 11 10.00 16.54 -8.78
C ALA A 11 8.60 16.36 -8.18
N ALA A 12 7.56 16.65 -8.98
CA ALA A 12 6.21 16.27 -8.61
C ALA A 12 6.13 14.73 -8.48
N LEU A 13 5.56 14.25 -7.37
CA LEU A 13 5.44 12.82 -7.11
C LEU A 13 4.57 12.16 -8.20
N ALA A 14 5.18 11.24 -8.96
CA ALA A 14 4.47 10.39 -9.89
C ALA A 14 4.13 9.06 -9.22
N VAL A 15 2.83 8.78 -9.09
CA VAL A 15 2.32 7.52 -8.53
C VAL A 15 1.61 6.69 -9.60
N GLY A 16 1.72 5.37 -9.50
CA GLY A 16 1.14 4.44 -10.45
C GLY A 16 1.19 3.00 -9.94
N TYR A 17 0.54 2.11 -10.67
CA TYR A 17 0.68 0.68 -10.48
C TYR A 17 0.88 0.01 -11.85
N ALA A 18 1.51 -1.15 -11.85
CA ALA A 18 1.70 -1.96 -13.04
C ALA A 18 1.08 -3.34 -12.83
N LYS A 19 0.47 -3.89 -13.88
CA LYS A 19 -0.04 -5.26 -13.90
C LYS A 19 0.78 -6.08 -14.89
N VAL A 20 1.34 -7.19 -14.43
CA VAL A 20 1.96 -8.19 -15.30
C VAL A 20 0.90 -9.21 -15.68
N SER A 21 0.63 -9.34 -16.97
CA SER A 21 -0.24 -10.40 -17.51
C SER A 21 0.62 -11.42 -18.23
N THR A 22 0.43 -12.70 -17.92
CA THR A 22 1.03 -13.81 -18.65
C THR A 22 0.03 -14.41 -19.62
N ASN A 23 0.52 -15.19 -20.59
CA ASN A 23 -0.34 -15.97 -21.47
C ASN A 23 -1.16 -16.98 -20.64
N PRO A 24 -2.39 -17.32 -21.06
CA PRO A 24 -3.19 -18.34 -20.38
C PRO A 24 -2.40 -19.64 -20.15
N GLY A 25 -2.39 -20.13 -18.91
CA GLY A 25 -1.65 -21.33 -18.51
C GLY A 25 -0.17 -21.12 -18.13
N ALA A 26 0.39 -19.92 -18.30
CA ALA A 26 1.74 -19.60 -17.86
C ALA A 26 1.74 -19.07 -16.41
N GLN A 27 2.69 -19.55 -15.60
CA GLN A 27 2.89 -19.06 -14.23
C GLN A 27 3.31 -17.59 -14.23
N PRO A 28 2.70 -16.74 -13.38
CA PRO A 28 3.13 -15.36 -13.24
C PRO A 28 4.55 -15.29 -12.67
N PRO A 29 5.39 -14.34 -13.13
CA PRO A 29 6.72 -14.18 -12.56
C PRO A 29 6.65 -13.68 -11.11
N SER A 30 7.65 -14.02 -10.30
CA SER A 30 7.83 -13.38 -9.00
C SER A 30 8.15 -11.89 -9.17
N GLY A 31 7.58 -11.06 -8.32
CA GLY A 31 7.86 -9.62 -8.25
C GLY A 31 8.50 -9.24 -6.92
N LEU A 32 9.36 -8.22 -6.96
CA LEU A 32 9.99 -7.61 -5.79
C LEU A 32 10.10 -6.10 -6.04
N ALA A 33 9.62 -5.31 -5.09
CA ALA A 33 9.96 -3.89 -4.99
C ALA A 33 11.15 -3.73 -4.04
N ILE A 34 12.03 -2.79 -4.37
CA ILE A 34 13.18 -2.42 -3.54
C ILE A 34 13.05 -0.92 -3.25
N ILE A 35 13.07 -0.57 -1.96
CA ILE A 35 12.98 0.81 -1.50
C ILE A 35 14.34 1.20 -0.93
N ASP A 36 15.05 2.05 -1.67
CA ASP A 36 16.32 2.66 -1.26
C ASP A 36 16.07 4.00 -0.56
N PHE A 37 16.63 4.20 0.62
CA PHE A 37 16.80 5.52 1.20
C PHE A 37 18.26 5.96 1.03
N ARG A 38 18.45 7.12 0.39
CA ARG A 38 19.77 7.69 0.13
C ARG A 38 19.87 9.12 0.65
N GLU A 39 21.00 9.44 1.28
CA GLU A 39 21.37 10.80 1.68
C GLU A 39 22.70 11.15 1.05
N ASN A 40 22.79 12.31 0.39
CA ASN A 40 24.00 12.73 -0.32
C ASN A 40 24.55 11.64 -1.27
N ASN A 41 23.66 10.97 -2.00
CA ASN A 41 23.94 9.81 -2.87
C ASN A 41 24.47 8.53 -2.18
N LEU A 42 24.60 8.50 -0.86
CA LEU A 42 24.98 7.32 -0.09
C LEU A 42 23.75 6.50 0.32
N LEU A 43 23.78 5.18 0.11
CA LEU A 43 22.72 4.28 0.58
C LEU A 43 22.75 4.21 2.11
N VAL A 44 21.62 4.59 2.73
CA VAL A 44 21.42 4.57 4.18
C VAL A 44 20.65 3.33 4.59
N SER A 45 19.59 2.96 3.86
CA SER A 45 18.83 1.74 4.10
C SER A 45 18.16 1.21 2.83
N GLU A 46 17.86 -0.09 2.84
CA GLU A 46 17.17 -0.80 1.76
C GLU A 46 16.10 -1.71 2.37
N ALA A 47 14.91 -1.76 1.75
CA ALA A 47 13.85 -2.69 2.11
C ALA A 47 13.29 -3.40 0.87
N GLY A 48 13.18 -4.74 0.95
CA GLY A 48 12.53 -5.56 -0.07
C GLY A 48 11.06 -5.82 0.26
N VAL A 49 10.17 -5.57 -0.71
CA VAL A 49 8.73 -5.84 -0.59
C VAL A 49 8.32 -6.83 -1.68
N PRO A 50 8.06 -8.11 -1.35
CA PRO A 50 7.65 -9.09 -2.35
C PRO A 50 6.27 -8.71 -2.92
N ALA A 51 6.03 -9.09 -4.17
CA ALA A 51 4.72 -8.93 -4.78
C ALA A 51 3.67 -9.73 -4.00
N SER A 52 2.56 -9.07 -3.64
CA SER A 52 1.40 -9.72 -3.03
C SER A 52 0.48 -10.30 -4.09
N GLY A 53 -0.10 -11.47 -3.82
CA GLY A 53 -1.25 -11.97 -4.57
C GLY A 53 -2.48 -11.09 -4.29
N VAL A 54 -3.50 -11.22 -5.14
CA VAL A 54 -4.78 -10.53 -4.86
C VAL A 54 -5.50 -11.19 -3.69
N ILE A 55 -5.99 -10.38 -2.76
CA ILE A 55 -6.69 -10.75 -1.53
C ILE A 55 -7.96 -9.92 -1.37
N THR A 56 -8.91 -10.42 -0.59
CA THR A 56 -10.14 -9.69 -0.24
C THR A 56 -10.14 -9.18 1.20
N SER A 57 -9.14 -9.54 2.01
CA SER A 57 -8.96 -9.00 3.35
C SER A 57 -7.52 -9.13 3.80
N GLY A 58 -7.10 -8.25 4.70
CA GLY A 58 -5.75 -8.25 5.23
C GLY A 58 -5.69 -7.50 6.56
N ARG A 59 -4.65 -7.82 7.33
CA ARG A 59 -4.30 -7.10 8.54
C ARG A 59 -2.80 -6.90 8.59
N ILE A 60 -2.39 -5.66 8.80
CA ILE A 60 -0.98 -5.28 8.94
C ILE A 60 -0.74 -4.62 10.28
N TYR A 61 0.49 -4.72 10.78
CA TYR A 61 0.94 -3.87 11.87
C TYR A 61 0.91 -2.41 11.42
N ALA A 62 0.41 -1.52 12.28
CA ALA A 62 0.31 -0.10 12.02
C ALA A 62 0.94 0.69 13.17
N GLU A 63 1.84 1.59 12.83
CA GLU A 63 2.44 2.54 13.76
C GLU A 63 2.42 3.95 13.17
N ILE A 64 1.88 4.89 13.95
CA ILE A 64 1.83 6.30 13.64
C ILE A 64 2.36 7.05 14.86
N ARG A 65 3.47 7.78 14.69
CA ARG A 65 4.15 8.62 15.68
C ARG A 65 4.81 9.81 14.94
N SER A 66 5.45 10.72 15.68
CA SER A 66 6.09 11.91 15.08
C SER A 66 7.13 11.59 14.00
N THR A 67 7.80 10.44 14.07
CA THR A 67 8.88 10.05 13.14
C THR A 67 8.62 8.71 12.45
N ILE A 68 7.49 8.06 12.71
CA ILE A 68 7.13 6.74 12.16
C ILE A 68 5.73 6.83 11.61
N ASN A 69 5.55 6.39 10.38
CA ASN A 69 4.25 6.37 9.76
C ASN A 69 4.15 5.19 8.78
N THR A 70 3.27 4.25 9.09
CA THR A 70 3.01 3.12 8.19
C THR A 70 2.37 3.62 6.89
N GLY A 71 3.05 3.37 5.77
CA GLY A 71 2.49 3.51 4.43
C GLY A 71 1.71 2.26 4.02
N ILE A 72 0.68 2.45 3.20
CA ILE A 72 -0.06 1.35 2.56
C ILE A 72 -0.27 1.65 1.09
N ALA A 73 -0.13 0.62 0.26
CA ALA A 73 -0.48 0.65 -1.15
C ALA A 73 -1.49 -0.46 -1.43
N ILE A 74 -2.59 -0.13 -2.11
CA ILE A 74 -3.63 -1.06 -2.54
C ILE A 74 -3.94 -0.76 -4.00
N ALA A 75 -3.84 -1.76 -4.87
CA ALA A 75 -4.22 -1.67 -6.26
C ALA A 75 -5.46 -2.53 -6.57
N ASN A 76 -6.33 -1.99 -7.43
CA ASN A 76 -7.49 -2.68 -7.97
C ASN A 76 -7.21 -3.05 -9.44
N PRO A 77 -6.73 -4.29 -9.70
CA PRO A 77 -6.39 -4.72 -11.07
C PRO A 77 -7.62 -5.08 -11.93
N THR A 78 -8.83 -4.96 -11.37
CA THR A 78 -10.09 -5.36 -12.01
C THR A 78 -10.73 -4.21 -12.79
N ASN A 79 -11.78 -4.53 -13.54
CA ASN A 79 -12.61 -3.56 -14.25
C ASN A 79 -13.85 -3.10 -13.44
N GLN A 80 -13.92 -3.41 -12.14
CA GLN A 80 -15.00 -3.02 -11.25
C GLN A 80 -14.46 -2.11 -10.14
N THR A 81 -15.28 -1.24 -9.56
CA THR A 81 -14.87 -0.43 -8.41
C THR A 81 -14.71 -1.32 -7.18
N ALA A 82 -13.56 -1.24 -6.50
CA ALA A 82 -13.34 -1.88 -5.22
C ALA A 82 -13.80 -0.95 -4.09
N THR A 83 -14.66 -1.44 -3.21
CA THR A 83 -14.98 -0.82 -1.92
C THR A 83 -14.09 -1.45 -0.87
N ILE A 84 -13.27 -0.64 -0.21
CA ILE A 84 -12.40 -1.04 0.89
C ILE A 84 -13.03 -0.58 2.19
N THR A 85 -13.48 -1.51 3.01
CA THR A 85 -13.93 -1.24 4.39
C THR A 85 -12.77 -1.55 5.33
N PHE A 86 -12.48 -0.66 6.26
CA PHE A 86 -11.33 -0.80 7.15
C PHE A 86 -11.62 -0.27 8.55
N PHE A 87 -10.79 -0.69 9.49
CA PHE A 87 -10.73 -0.18 10.85
C PHE A 87 -9.30 -0.35 11.39
N PHE A 88 -9.04 0.31 12.51
CA PHE A 88 -7.81 0.15 13.27
C PHE A 88 -8.08 -0.57 14.58
N SER A 89 -7.08 -1.24 15.13
CA SER A 89 -7.16 -1.88 16.44
C SER A 89 -5.93 -1.54 17.26
N ASP A 90 -6.10 -1.30 18.55
CA ASP A 90 -5.01 -1.18 19.53
C ASP A 90 -5.33 -2.00 20.80
N SER A 91 -4.56 -1.82 21.87
CA SER A 91 -4.79 -2.51 23.15
C SER A 91 -6.14 -2.19 23.80
N SER A 92 -6.80 -1.12 23.39
CA SER A 92 -8.13 -0.70 23.86
C SER A 92 -9.27 -1.22 22.97
N GLY A 93 -8.96 -1.84 21.82
CA GLY A 93 -9.93 -2.45 20.91
C GLY A 93 -9.98 -1.78 19.54
N ASP A 94 -11.05 -2.07 18.80
CA ASP A 94 -11.26 -1.58 17.43
C ASP A 94 -11.81 -0.14 17.41
N PHE A 95 -11.35 0.66 16.46
CA PHE A 95 -11.78 2.04 16.29
C PHE A 95 -11.66 2.51 14.83
N GLY A 96 -12.26 3.66 14.54
CA GLY A 96 -12.20 4.31 13.24
C GLY A 96 -12.72 3.45 12.07
N PRO A 97 -13.85 2.73 12.20
CA PRO A 97 -14.40 2.01 11.06
C PRO A 97 -14.80 3.01 9.98
N ASN A 98 -14.33 2.78 8.75
CA ASN A 98 -14.65 3.62 7.62
C ASN A 98 -14.53 2.84 6.30
N ALA A 99 -14.88 3.48 5.19
CA ALA A 99 -14.73 2.92 3.87
C ALA A 99 -14.16 3.93 2.88
N THR A 100 -13.47 3.42 1.87
CA THR A 100 -13.05 4.17 0.69
C THR A 100 -13.24 3.33 -0.56
N THR A 101 -13.12 3.94 -1.73
CA THR A 101 -13.23 3.24 -3.01
C THR A 101 -11.97 3.41 -3.84
N ILE A 102 -11.63 2.36 -4.58
CA ILE A 102 -10.58 2.38 -5.59
C ILE A 102 -11.25 2.14 -6.94
N PRO A 103 -11.16 3.10 -7.90
CA PRO A 103 -11.79 2.94 -9.20
C PRO A 103 -11.24 1.71 -9.95
N PRO A 104 -11.94 1.26 -11.01
CA PRO A 104 -11.43 0.23 -11.90
C PRO A 104 -10.03 0.58 -12.39
N ASN A 105 -9.11 -0.38 -12.39
CA ASN A 105 -7.72 -0.16 -12.78
C ASN A 105 -7.08 1.03 -12.05
N GLY A 106 -7.43 1.22 -10.78
CA GLY A 106 -6.94 2.28 -9.92
C GLY A 106 -6.04 1.77 -8.81
N HIS A 107 -5.43 2.68 -8.06
CA HIS A 107 -4.66 2.37 -6.86
C HIS A 107 -4.77 3.52 -5.84
N ILE A 108 -4.44 3.21 -4.59
CA ILE A 108 -4.18 4.18 -3.52
C ILE A 108 -2.80 3.83 -2.94
N ALA A 109 -1.93 4.82 -2.78
CA ALA A 109 -0.65 4.68 -2.11
C ALA A 109 -0.43 5.93 -1.25
N THR A 110 -0.53 5.77 0.08
CA THR A 110 -0.56 6.89 1.02
C THR A 110 -0.17 6.42 2.43
N PHE A 111 0.07 7.37 3.33
CA PHE A 111 0.28 7.05 4.74
C PHE A 111 -1.04 6.82 5.49
N LEU A 112 -1.03 5.97 6.52
CA LEU A 112 -2.25 5.65 7.26
C LEU A 112 -2.86 6.83 8.03
N ASN A 113 -2.07 7.87 8.35
CA ASN A 113 -2.58 9.11 8.95
C ASN A 113 -3.18 10.09 7.93
N GLU A 114 -2.99 9.86 6.63
CA GLU A 114 -3.48 10.71 5.55
C GLU A 114 -4.82 10.19 5.02
N ALA A 115 -5.51 11.04 4.24
CA ALA A 115 -6.72 10.61 3.56
C ALA A 115 -6.41 9.46 2.58
N PRO A 116 -7.31 8.47 2.41
CA PRO A 116 -8.65 8.40 3.03
C PRO A 116 -8.67 7.72 4.41
N PHE A 117 -7.54 7.18 4.90
CA PHE A 117 -7.49 6.36 6.10
C PHE A 117 -7.62 7.16 7.39
N ASN A 118 -7.04 8.38 7.42
CA ASN A 118 -7.16 9.35 8.52
C ASN A 118 -6.96 8.72 9.91
N GLY A 119 -5.96 7.84 10.04
CA GLY A 119 -5.57 7.22 11.29
C GLY A 119 -5.20 8.28 12.35
N ARG A 120 -5.33 7.91 13.62
CA ARG A 120 -5.00 8.80 14.75
C ARG A 120 -3.54 9.25 14.68
N SER A 121 -3.25 10.43 15.23
CA SER A 121 -1.89 11.00 15.31
C SER A 121 -0.91 10.17 16.14
N SER A 122 -1.41 9.27 16.99
CA SER A 122 -0.64 8.27 17.71
C SER A 122 -1.35 6.93 17.64
N LEU A 123 -0.68 5.92 17.07
CA LEU A 123 -1.16 4.56 16.96
C LEU A 123 0.00 3.58 17.10
N THR A 124 -0.21 2.52 17.87
CA THR A 124 0.58 1.29 17.82
C THR A 124 -0.40 0.14 17.90
N GLY A 125 -0.56 -0.59 16.81
CA GLY A 125 -1.64 -1.56 16.69
C GLY A 125 -1.70 -2.18 15.30
N THR A 126 -2.91 -2.32 14.76
CA THR A 126 -3.12 -2.91 13.43
C THR A 126 -4.07 -2.08 12.58
N PHE A 127 -3.87 -2.13 11.27
CA PHE A 127 -4.85 -1.73 10.26
C PHE A 127 -5.42 -2.99 9.62
N THR A 128 -6.75 -3.13 9.68
CA THR A 128 -7.48 -4.26 9.11
C THR A 128 -8.41 -3.76 8.03
N PHE A 129 -8.42 -4.44 6.88
CA PHE A 129 -9.31 -4.10 5.78
C PHE A 129 -9.97 -5.34 5.17
N SER A 130 -11.10 -5.11 4.51
CA SER A 130 -11.73 -6.04 3.57
C SER A 130 -12.17 -5.31 2.31
N SER A 131 -12.23 -6.04 1.21
CA SER A 131 -12.70 -5.56 -0.08
C SER A 131 -13.80 -6.45 -0.63
N ASN A 132 -14.75 -5.84 -1.34
CA ASN A 132 -15.81 -6.57 -2.05
C ASN A 132 -15.30 -7.36 -3.27
N ILE A 133 -14.10 -7.04 -3.78
CA ILE A 133 -13.44 -7.72 -4.90
C ILE A 133 -11.94 -7.91 -4.60
N PRO A 134 -11.23 -8.83 -5.29
CA PRO A 134 -9.80 -9.03 -5.05
C PRO A 134 -8.96 -7.78 -5.37
N VAL A 135 -8.09 -7.38 -4.44
CA VAL A 135 -7.13 -6.27 -4.54
C VAL A 135 -5.74 -6.74 -4.13
N SER A 136 -4.67 -6.07 -4.58
CA SER A 136 -3.28 -6.40 -4.22
C SER A 136 -2.63 -5.31 -3.40
#